data_AF-A0A7J9XV41-F1
#
_entry.id   AF-A0A7J9XV41-F1
#
_cell.length_a   1.000
_cell.length_b   1.000
_cell.length_c   1.000
_cell.angle_alpha   90.00
_cell.angle_beta   90.00
_cell.angle_gamma   90.00
#
_symmetry.space_group_name_H-M   'P 1'
#
loop_
_entity.id
_entity.type
_entity.pdbx_description
1 polymer ?
#
loop_
_entity_poly.entity_id
_entity_poly.type
_entity_poly.pdbx_seq_one_letter_code
_entity_poly.pdbx_strand_id
1 'polypeptide(L)'
;MAGTVIHVHGQEKLRLRVPAGEVLGGRTALVISQADIEAQLRARLAELGGCIEWGREVTGVEQHPDGATTSFADGGTARCDWVVGSDGAGSRVRKSTGIRLVGDTGAERFLLADVQVELPVEQGFASMWVGTGGSLAALPLPGEARWRLMAPAPSGEPDDIPAVRVLELLISSLGDRVGSCVPRIRDVSWTSTFRVHRRLASAYRCGRVLLAGDAAHVHSPTGGQGMNTGIGDAENLAFKLALVVGGRAEPALLHSYEAERRPIAEAVVTSVGGVDKLLASRNPLVAFVREHLLYPAVNRPMIQQQIWRKASQLHISYRHGPLAPTTGRRVDGRRSGDRVPDFPCQRPDDGGDTRLHAELGGRGPS
;
A
#
# COMPACT_ATOMS: atom_id res chain seq x y z
N MET A 1 2.76 -12.19 -10.67
CA MET A 1 3.57 -11.19 -11.39
C MET A 1 5.04 -11.53 -11.16
N ALA A 2 5.80 -11.67 -12.24
CA ALA A 2 7.20 -12.09 -12.25
C ALA A 2 8.20 -10.92 -12.14
N GLY A 3 7.74 -9.68 -12.31
CA GLY A 3 8.60 -8.49 -12.25
C GLY A 3 7.96 -7.26 -12.88
N THR A 4 8.79 -6.24 -13.05
CA THR A 4 8.46 -4.99 -13.74
C THR A 4 9.50 -4.70 -14.81
N VAL A 5 9.04 -4.37 -16.01
CA VAL A 5 9.86 -3.87 -17.12
C VAL A 5 9.61 -2.38 -17.27
N ILE A 6 10.67 -1.58 -17.35
CA ILE A 6 10.58 -0.14 -17.58
C ILE A 6 11.15 0.18 -18.96
N HIS A 7 10.29 0.73 -19.79
CA HIS A 7 10.58 1.27 -21.11
C HIS A 7 10.74 2.79 -21.00
N VAL A 8 11.80 3.34 -21.57
CA VAL A 8 12.01 4.79 -21.63
C VAL A 8 12.18 5.18 -23.08
N HIS A 9 11.33 6.11 -23.56
CA HIS A 9 11.26 6.49 -24.97
C HIS A 9 11.09 5.29 -25.93
N GLY A 10 10.25 4.31 -25.53
CA GLY A 10 9.92 3.14 -26.34
C GLY A 10 10.93 1.98 -26.28
N GLN A 11 12.08 2.16 -25.63
CA GLN A 11 13.08 1.10 -25.47
C GLN A 11 13.06 0.51 -24.07
N GLU A 12 13.15 -0.82 -23.94
CA GLU A 12 13.38 -1.47 -22.65
C GLU A 12 14.74 -1.03 -22.08
N LYS A 13 14.74 -0.43 -20.88
CA LYS A 13 15.96 0.04 -20.19
C LYS A 13 16.21 -0.73 -18.90
N LEU A 14 15.16 -1.12 -18.19
CA LEU A 14 15.26 -1.85 -16.93
C LEU A 14 14.32 -3.05 -16.94
N ARG A 15 14.80 -4.17 -16.42
CA ARG A 15 13.99 -5.35 -16.13
C ARG A 15 14.26 -5.80 -14.71
N LEU A 16 13.30 -5.53 -13.83
CA LEU A 16 13.33 -5.89 -12.43
C LEU A 16 12.55 -7.19 -12.25
N ARG A 17 13.25 -8.31 -12.06
CA ARG A 17 12.59 -9.59 -11.75
C ARG A 17 12.29 -9.64 -10.26
N VAL A 18 11.09 -10.06 -9.88
CA VAL A 18 10.80 -10.42 -8.49
C VAL A 18 11.78 -11.53 -8.11
N PRO A 19 12.65 -11.34 -7.11
CA PRO A 19 13.62 -12.36 -6.73
C PRO A 19 12.86 -13.59 -6.21
N ALA A 20 13.20 -14.76 -6.75
CA ALA A 20 12.78 -16.03 -6.17
C ALA A 20 13.58 -16.27 -4.87
N GLY A 21 12.96 -16.87 -3.85
CA GLY A 21 13.66 -17.36 -2.65
C GLY A 21 13.72 -16.40 -1.44
N GLU A 22 14.78 -16.54 -0.64
CA GLU A 22 14.93 -16.03 0.74
C GLU A 22 14.73 -14.53 0.94
N VAL A 23 14.82 -13.72 -0.12
CA VAL A 23 14.68 -12.26 -0.08
C VAL A 23 13.30 -11.83 0.44
N LEU A 24 12.29 -12.67 0.21
CA LEU A 24 10.93 -12.49 0.70
C LEU A 24 10.58 -13.47 1.84
N GLY A 25 11.60 -14.03 2.51
CA GLY A 25 11.41 -15.09 3.51
C GLY A 25 10.88 -16.39 2.92
N GLY A 26 11.22 -16.70 1.67
CA GLY A 26 10.77 -17.91 0.95
C GLY A 26 9.33 -17.83 0.43
N ARG A 27 8.67 -16.66 0.49
CA ARG A 27 7.30 -16.45 -0.01
C ARG A 27 7.31 -15.72 -1.36
N THR A 28 6.31 -15.97 -2.18
CA THR A 28 6.13 -15.30 -3.47
C THR A 28 5.27 -14.05 -3.33
N ALA A 29 5.45 -13.08 -4.24
CA ALA A 29 4.53 -11.95 -4.33
C ALA A 29 3.15 -12.44 -4.79
N LEU A 30 2.13 -12.21 -3.96
CA LEU A 30 0.76 -12.57 -4.28
C LEU A 30 0.12 -11.47 -5.12
N VAL A 31 -0.40 -11.86 -6.28
CA VAL A 31 -1.24 -10.99 -7.12
C VAL A 31 -2.67 -11.46 -6.95
N ILE A 32 -3.41 -10.74 -6.12
CA ILE A 32 -4.79 -11.04 -5.75
C ILE A 32 -5.59 -9.75 -5.84
N SER A 33 -6.86 -9.84 -6.22
CA SER A 33 -7.74 -8.68 -6.24
C SER A 33 -7.93 -8.15 -4.82
N GLN A 34 -8.01 -6.81 -4.68
CA GLN A 34 -8.39 -6.20 -3.42
C GLN A 34 -9.76 -6.70 -2.95
N ALA A 35 -10.72 -6.91 -3.86
CA ALA A 35 -12.04 -7.42 -3.53
C ALA A 35 -11.99 -8.82 -2.89
N ASP A 36 -11.09 -9.68 -3.38
CA ASP A 36 -10.89 -11.02 -2.82
C ASP A 36 -10.26 -10.94 -1.43
N ILE A 37 -9.26 -10.07 -1.23
CA ILE A 37 -8.66 -9.83 0.09
C ILE A 37 -9.73 -9.37 1.07
N GLU A 38 -10.51 -8.35 0.71
CA GLU A 38 -11.57 -7.85 1.57
C GLU A 38 -12.62 -8.93 1.86
N ALA A 39 -12.99 -9.75 0.88
CA ALA A 39 -13.93 -10.85 1.09
C ALA A 39 -13.40 -11.88 2.11
N GLN A 40 -12.13 -12.25 2.01
CA GLN A 40 -11.48 -13.16 2.97
C GLN A 40 -11.37 -12.54 4.37
N LEU A 41 -11.04 -11.24 4.47
CA LEU A 41 -11.00 -10.54 5.76
C LEU A 41 -12.38 -10.47 6.42
N ARG A 42 -13.44 -10.21 5.63
CA ARG A 42 -14.83 -10.22 6.14
C ARG A 42 -15.27 -11.60 6.60
N ALA A 43 -14.95 -12.64 5.83
CA ALA A 43 -15.22 -14.03 6.23
C ALA A 43 -14.51 -14.36 7.55
N ARG A 44 -13.23 -14.01 7.67
CA ARG A 44 -12.46 -14.23 8.90
C ARG A 44 -13.00 -13.45 10.09
N LEU A 45 -13.45 -12.22 9.89
CA LEU A 45 -14.10 -11.44 10.95
C LEU A 45 -15.37 -12.13 11.47
N ALA A 46 -16.21 -12.64 10.56
CA ALA A 46 -17.41 -13.38 10.92
C ALA A 46 -17.10 -14.68 11.68
N GLU A 47 -16.09 -15.45 11.25
CA GLU A 47 -15.61 -16.64 11.97
C GLU A 47 -15.14 -16.34 13.39
N LEU A 48 -14.59 -15.15 13.61
CA LEU A 48 -14.15 -14.67 14.93
C LEU A 48 -15.27 -14.04 15.76
N GLY A 49 -16.53 -14.08 15.27
CA GLY A 49 -17.70 -13.53 15.95
C GLY A 49 -17.89 -12.02 15.79
N GLY A 50 -17.11 -11.37 14.91
CA GLY A 50 -17.28 -9.96 14.58
C GLY A 50 -18.48 -9.71 13.66
N CYS A 51 -19.06 -8.52 13.75
CA CYS A 51 -20.20 -8.09 12.95
C CYS A 51 -19.84 -6.86 12.09
N ILE A 52 -20.43 -6.77 10.89
CA ILE A 52 -20.34 -5.60 10.02
C ILE A 52 -21.75 -5.05 9.81
N GLU A 53 -21.97 -3.81 10.21
CA GLU A 53 -23.19 -3.08 9.91
C GLU A 53 -23.01 -2.26 8.63
N TRP A 54 -23.60 -2.73 7.53
CA TRP A 54 -23.57 -2.02 6.24
C TRP A 54 -24.58 -0.88 6.22
N GLY A 55 -24.32 0.13 5.38
CA GLY A 55 -25.21 1.28 5.22
C GLY A 55 -25.18 2.27 6.40
N ARG A 56 -24.23 2.12 7.33
CA ARG A 56 -24.07 2.96 8.52
C ARG A 56 -22.97 4.00 8.29
N GLU A 57 -23.26 5.03 7.51
CA GLU A 57 -22.30 6.11 7.26
C GLU A 57 -22.10 6.95 8.54
N VAL A 58 -20.86 7.03 9.02
CA VAL A 58 -20.48 7.89 10.14
C VAL A 58 -20.44 9.35 9.70
N THR A 59 -21.17 10.21 10.38
CA THR A 59 -21.21 11.66 10.13
C THR A 59 -20.35 12.45 11.10
N GLY A 60 -20.14 11.92 12.31
CA GLY A 60 -19.31 12.55 13.34
C GLY A 60 -18.93 11.63 14.48
N VAL A 61 -17.92 12.04 15.24
CA VAL A 61 -17.47 11.38 16.47
C VAL A 61 -17.27 12.46 17.55
N GLU A 62 -17.91 12.27 18.69
CA GLU A 62 -17.73 13.10 19.89
C GLU A 62 -17.03 12.28 20.97
N GLN A 63 -16.02 12.85 21.62
CA GLN A 63 -15.25 12.17 22.67
C GLN A 63 -15.68 12.66 24.05
N HIS A 64 -15.66 11.75 25.02
CA HIS A 64 -15.88 12.01 26.43
C HIS A 64 -14.74 11.37 27.25
N PRO A 65 -14.61 11.67 28.56
CA PRO A 65 -13.54 11.09 29.40
C PRO A 65 -13.50 9.55 29.35
N ASP A 66 -14.66 8.90 29.30
CA ASP A 66 -14.80 7.44 29.44
C ASP A 66 -15.10 6.72 28.12
N GLY A 67 -15.22 7.44 27.00
CA GLY A 67 -15.56 6.82 25.71
C GLY A 67 -15.74 7.82 24.58
N ALA A 68 -16.43 7.39 23.54
CA ALA A 68 -16.81 8.21 22.40
C ALA A 68 -18.20 7.83 21.90
N THR A 69 -18.92 8.81 21.35
CA THR A 69 -20.21 8.63 20.69
C THR A 69 -20.02 8.86 19.20
N THR A 70 -20.41 7.88 18.38
CA THR A 70 -20.41 7.97 16.92
C THR A 70 -21.82 8.28 16.43
N SER A 71 -21.96 9.27 15.56
CA SER A 71 -23.23 9.64 14.93
C SER A 71 -23.29 9.12 13.50
N PHE A 72 -24.48 8.68 13.08
CA PHE A 72 -24.71 8.10 11.76
C PHE A 72 -25.65 8.97 10.91
N ALA A 73 -25.61 8.77 9.59
CA ALA A 73 -26.43 9.53 8.64
C ALA A 73 -27.94 9.30 8.78
N ASP A 74 -28.35 8.15 9.33
CA ASP A 74 -29.74 7.82 9.65
C ASP A 74 -30.24 8.51 10.94
N GLY A 75 -29.41 9.33 11.58
CA GLY A 75 -29.70 10.02 12.85
C GLY A 75 -29.45 9.16 14.09
N GLY A 76 -29.09 7.88 13.93
CA GLY A 76 -28.71 7.02 15.04
C GLY A 76 -27.35 7.39 15.65
N THR A 77 -27.09 6.85 16.84
CA THR A 77 -25.79 6.97 17.52
C THR A 77 -25.34 5.63 18.12
N ALA A 78 -24.04 5.47 18.35
CA ALA A 78 -23.46 4.34 19.07
C ALA A 78 -22.39 4.83 20.05
N ARG A 79 -22.37 4.25 21.26
CA ARG A 79 -21.33 4.49 22.26
C ARG A 79 -20.26 3.41 22.18
N CYS A 80 -19.00 3.82 22.21
CA CYS A 80 -17.84 2.94 22.16
C CYS A 80 -16.75 3.46 23.09
N ASP A 81 -15.95 2.58 23.69
CA ASP A 81 -14.81 3.01 24.52
C ASP A 81 -13.67 3.61 23.69
N TRP A 82 -13.57 3.17 22.43
CA TRP A 82 -12.54 3.55 21.45
C TRP A 82 -13.15 3.57 20.05
N VAL A 83 -12.62 4.42 19.18
CA VAL A 83 -13.00 4.50 17.76
C VAL A 83 -11.75 4.43 16.90
N VAL A 84 -11.76 3.59 15.87
CA VAL A 84 -10.68 3.50 14.88
C VAL A 84 -11.21 3.92 13.51
N GLY A 85 -10.76 5.07 13.03
CA GLY A 85 -11.03 5.56 11.69
C GLY A 85 -10.23 4.78 10.65
N SER A 86 -10.92 3.93 9.90
CA SER A 86 -10.41 3.20 8.73
C SER A 86 -11.25 3.51 7.47
N ASP A 87 -11.86 4.69 7.46
CA ASP A 87 -12.88 5.19 6.53
C ASP A 87 -12.29 5.95 5.32
N GLY A 88 -11.07 5.61 4.92
CA GLY A 88 -10.44 6.08 3.69
C GLY A 88 -9.97 7.54 3.70
N ALA A 89 -9.49 8.01 2.53
CA ALA A 89 -8.94 9.36 2.37
C ALA A 89 -9.91 10.49 2.79
N GLY A 90 -11.21 10.27 2.58
CA GLY A 90 -12.30 11.17 2.95
C GLY A 90 -12.64 11.24 4.44
N SER A 91 -11.94 10.46 5.28
CA SER A 91 -12.25 10.14 6.68
C SER A 91 -13.02 11.21 7.44
N ARG A 92 -14.25 10.87 7.83
CA ARG A 92 -15.12 11.64 8.73
C ARG A 92 -14.59 11.55 10.15
N VAL A 93 -14.12 10.38 10.57
CA VAL A 93 -13.54 10.17 11.91
C VAL A 93 -12.34 11.11 12.13
N ARG A 94 -11.41 11.19 11.18
CA ARG A 94 -10.26 12.12 11.25
C ARG A 94 -10.71 13.59 11.32
N LYS A 95 -11.71 13.96 10.50
CA LYS A 95 -12.21 15.35 10.47
C LYS A 95 -12.87 15.74 11.79
N SER A 96 -13.60 14.82 12.43
CA SER A 96 -14.25 15.06 13.73
C SER A 96 -13.26 15.34 14.86
N THR A 97 -12.02 14.86 14.77
CA THR A 97 -10.98 15.12 15.78
C THR A 97 -10.08 16.30 15.44
N GLY A 98 -10.34 17.01 14.33
CA GLY A 98 -9.50 18.12 13.88
C GLY A 98 -8.09 17.73 13.44
N ILE A 99 -7.80 16.44 13.26
CA ILE A 99 -6.50 15.97 12.78
C ILE A 99 -6.34 16.39 11.32
N ARG A 100 -5.29 17.17 11.04
CA ARG A 100 -5.03 17.72 9.70
C ARG A 100 -4.28 16.73 8.83
N LEU A 101 -4.55 16.75 7.53
CA LEU A 101 -3.69 16.11 6.54
C LEU A 101 -2.62 17.09 6.08
N VAL A 102 -1.35 16.75 6.31
CA VAL A 102 -0.16 17.53 5.94
C VAL A 102 0.52 16.88 4.74
N GLY A 103 0.88 17.66 3.73
CA GLY A 103 1.59 17.16 2.55
C GLY A 103 1.37 18.01 1.32
N ASP A 104 1.76 17.49 0.16
CA ASP A 104 1.71 18.21 -1.10
C ASP A 104 0.25 18.53 -1.50
N THR A 105 0.03 19.75 -1.97
CA THR A 105 -1.26 20.21 -2.48
C THR A 105 -1.45 19.87 -3.94
N GLY A 106 -0.38 19.54 -4.68
CA GLY A 106 -0.42 19.07 -6.05
C GLY A 106 -1.02 17.68 -6.15
N ALA A 107 -2.34 17.59 -6.30
CA ALA A 107 -3.02 16.34 -6.57
C ALA A 107 -2.75 15.93 -8.02
N GLU A 108 -2.11 14.78 -8.22
CA GLU A 108 -1.98 14.19 -9.54
C GLU A 108 -3.22 13.35 -9.81
N ARG A 109 -3.91 13.61 -10.93
CA ARG A 109 -5.04 12.80 -11.37
C ARG A 109 -4.52 11.63 -12.18
N PHE A 110 -5.06 10.45 -11.95
CA PHE A 110 -4.74 9.25 -12.72
C PHE A 110 -6.01 8.68 -13.34
N LEU A 111 -5.83 8.23 -14.58
CA LEU A 111 -6.77 7.44 -15.36
C LEU A 111 -6.48 5.98 -15.14
N LEU A 112 -7.52 5.16 -15.01
CA LEU A 112 -7.41 3.72 -14.86
C LEU A 112 -8.45 3.00 -15.72
N ALA A 113 -8.03 1.94 -16.40
CA ALA A 113 -8.96 1.03 -17.08
C ALA A 113 -8.48 -0.41 -16.99
N ASP A 114 -9.41 -1.33 -16.72
CA ASP A 114 -9.17 -2.77 -16.79
C ASP A 114 -9.70 -3.29 -18.12
N VAL A 115 -8.78 -3.66 -19.01
CA VAL A 115 -9.04 -3.97 -20.42
C VAL A 115 -8.53 -5.35 -20.79
N GLN A 116 -9.17 -5.96 -21.78
CA GLN A 116 -8.63 -7.14 -22.45
C GLN A 116 -8.02 -6.72 -23.79
N VAL A 117 -6.70 -6.80 -23.90
CA VAL A 117 -5.95 -6.37 -25.07
C VAL A 117 -4.63 -7.15 -25.16
N GLU A 118 -4.31 -7.61 -26.37
CA GLU A 118 -2.98 -8.17 -26.62
C GLU A 118 -1.98 -7.03 -26.62
N LEU A 119 -0.95 -7.10 -25.79
CA LEU A 119 0.12 -6.12 -25.79
C LEU A 119 1.42 -6.82 -26.19
N PRO A 120 2.34 -6.15 -26.90
CA PRO A 120 3.66 -6.71 -27.25
C PRO A 120 4.60 -6.68 -26.03
N VAL A 121 4.10 -7.10 -24.87
CA VAL A 121 4.84 -7.23 -23.62
C VAL A 121 4.57 -8.59 -22.99
N GLU A 122 5.51 -9.05 -22.18
CA GLU A 122 5.44 -10.38 -21.57
C GLU A 122 4.31 -10.45 -20.53
N GLN A 123 3.35 -11.34 -20.76
CA GLN A 123 2.27 -11.60 -19.82
C GLN A 123 2.86 -12.13 -18.50
N GLY A 124 2.58 -11.43 -17.40
CA GLY A 124 3.14 -11.74 -16.08
C GLY A 124 4.14 -10.70 -15.56
N PHE A 125 4.66 -9.83 -16.41
CA PHE A 125 5.39 -8.62 -15.97
C PHE A 125 4.47 -7.40 -15.98
N ALA A 126 4.64 -6.51 -15.00
CA ALA A 126 4.17 -5.14 -15.16
C ALA A 126 5.06 -4.43 -16.19
N SER A 127 4.47 -3.69 -17.12
CA SER A 127 5.21 -2.85 -18.06
C SER A 127 4.94 -1.39 -17.76
N MET A 128 5.99 -0.59 -17.63
CA MET A 128 5.91 0.84 -17.41
C MET A 128 6.63 1.56 -18.54
N TRP A 129 5.98 2.53 -19.16
CA TRP A 129 6.55 3.35 -20.21
C TRP A 129 6.67 4.79 -19.70
N VAL A 130 7.89 5.28 -19.58
CA VAL A 130 8.19 6.65 -19.15
C VAL A 130 8.62 7.49 -20.35
N GLY A 131 8.00 8.66 -20.50
CA GLY A 131 8.28 9.56 -21.60
C GLY A 131 7.87 11.00 -21.31
N THR A 132 7.89 11.84 -22.34
CA THR A 132 7.71 13.30 -22.20
C THR A 132 6.27 13.74 -21.99
N GLY A 133 5.30 12.83 -22.16
CA GLY A 133 3.91 12.98 -21.76
C GLY A 133 3.56 12.22 -20.47
N GLY A 134 4.54 11.99 -19.58
CA GLY A 134 4.35 11.26 -18.32
C GLY A 134 4.57 9.75 -18.45
N SER A 135 4.12 9.00 -17.44
CA SER A 135 4.22 7.54 -17.38
C SER A 135 2.91 6.85 -17.78
N LEU A 136 3.00 5.66 -18.35
CA LEU A 136 1.89 4.73 -18.49
C LEU A 136 2.32 3.39 -17.91
N ALA A 137 1.47 2.73 -17.13
CA ALA A 137 1.70 1.40 -16.60
C ALA A 137 0.62 0.43 -17.10
N ALA A 138 1.02 -0.77 -17.47
CA ALA A 138 0.15 -1.91 -17.71
C ALA A 138 0.49 -2.99 -16.68
N LEU A 139 -0.44 -3.30 -15.79
CA LEU A 139 -0.29 -4.35 -14.78
C LEU A 139 -1.11 -5.58 -15.23
N PRO A 140 -0.50 -6.77 -15.27
CA PRO A 140 -1.21 -7.98 -15.65
C PRO A 140 -2.25 -8.33 -14.57
N LEU A 141 -3.48 -8.58 -15.00
CA LEU A 141 -4.56 -9.09 -14.17
C LEU A 141 -4.72 -10.61 -14.38
N PRO A 142 -5.33 -11.35 -13.43
CA PRO A 142 -5.66 -12.75 -13.66
C PRO A 142 -6.49 -12.94 -14.93
N GLY A 143 -6.17 -13.92 -15.76
CA GLY A 143 -6.86 -14.20 -17.03
C GLY A 143 -6.04 -13.82 -18.28
N GLU A 144 -6.53 -14.22 -19.45
CA GLU A 144 -5.82 -14.06 -20.71
C GLU A 144 -5.90 -12.62 -21.23
N ALA A 145 -4.72 -12.03 -21.51
CA ALA A 145 -4.58 -10.69 -22.09
C ALA A 145 -5.33 -9.59 -21.30
N ARG A 146 -5.53 -9.77 -19.99
CA ARG A 146 -6.17 -8.78 -19.12
C ARG A 146 -5.14 -7.88 -18.46
N TRP A 147 -5.33 -6.58 -18.60
CA TRP A 147 -4.40 -5.56 -18.14
C TRP A 147 -5.14 -4.44 -17.43
N ARG A 148 -4.56 -3.98 -16.32
CA ARG A 148 -4.89 -2.69 -15.71
C ARG A 148 -3.96 -1.63 -16.28
N LEU A 149 -4.52 -0.73 -17.08
CA LEU A 149 -3.82 0.44 -17.62
C LEU A 149 -3.95 1.61 -16.64
N MET A 150 -2.85 2.31 -16.39
CA MET A 150 -2.80 3.48 -15.51
C MET A 150 -1.91 4.56 -16.11
N ALA A 151 -2.38 5.80 -16.17
CA ALA A 151 -1.57 6.94 -16.60
C ALA A 151 -2.06 8.23 -15.92
N PRO A 152 -1.21 9.27 -15.75
CA PRO A 152 -1.67 10.59 -15.33
C PRO A 152 -2.71 11.14 -16.32
N ALA A 153 -3.75 11.76 -15.80
CA ALA A 153 -4.71 12.49 -16.61
C ALA A 153 -4.04 13.75 -17.21
N PRO A 154 -4.25 14.05 -18.50
CA PRO A 154 -3.74 15.27 -19.10
C PRO A 154 -4.20 16.54 -18.39
N SER A 155 -3.36 17.56 -18.43
CA SER A 155 -3.72 18.91 -17.98
C SER A 155 -4.90 19.45 -18.80
N GLY A 156 -5.90 20.01 -18.13
CA GLY A 156 -7.07 20.62 -18.79
C GLY A 156 -8.32 19.75 -18.90
N GLU A 157 -8.23 18.44 -18.64
CA GLU A 157 -9.42 17.58 -18.54
C GLU A 157 -10.30 17.98 -17.33
N PRO A 158 -11.64 17.87 -17.41
CA PRO A 158 -12.52 18.13 -16.28
C PRO A 158 -12.29 17.11 -15.14
N ASP A 159 -12.85 17.38 -13.96
CA ASP A 159 -12.70 16.46 -12.83
C ASP A 159 -13.50 15.17 -12.98
N ASP A 160 -14.69 15.28 -13.57
CA ASP A 160 -15.51 14.15 -13.95
C ASP A 160 -15.26 13.83 -15.42
N ILE A 161 -14.36 12.88 -15.67
CA ILE A 161 -14.00 12.43 -17.02
C ILE A 161 -14.87 11.22 -17.34
N PRO A 162 -15.74 11.28 -18.37
CA PRO A 162 -16.56 10.15 -18.76
C PRO A 162 -15.73 8.90 -19.06
N ALA A 163 -16.26 7.71 -18.74
CA ALA A 163 -15.60 6.42 -18.95
C ALA A 163 -15.01 6.26 -20.36
N VAL A 164 -15.76 6.66 -21.39
CA VAL A 164 -15.31 6.58 -22.79
C VAL A 164 -14.07 7.44 -23.04
N ARG A 165 -14.02 8.63 -22.42
CA ARG A 165 -12.91 9.57 -22.56
C ARG A 165 -11.67 9.09 -21.80
N VAL A 166 -11.85 8.49 -20.62
CA VAL A 166 -10.77 7.83 -19.87
C VAL A 166 -10.09 6.77 -20.75
N LEU A 167 -10.90 5.93 -21.41
CA LEU A 167 -10.40 4.88 -22.28
C LEU A 167 -9.68 5.44 -23.52
N GLU A 168 -10.25 6.43 -24.21
CA GLU A 168 -9.61 7.11 -25.35
C GLU A 168 -8.22 7.65 -24.99
N LEU A 169 -8.11 8.32 -23.85
CA LEU A 169 -6.85 8.90 -23.37
C LEU A 169 -5.82 7.82 -23.06
N LEU A 170 -6.22 6.72 -22.43
CA LEU A 170 -5.34 5.59 -22.14
C LEU A 170 -4.88 4.87 -23.40
N ILE A 171 -5.77 4.64 -24.38
CA ILE A 171 -5.44 4.02 -25.66
C ILE A 171 -4.48 4.91 -26.45
N SER A 172 -4.76 6.20 -26.54
CA SER A 172 -3.90 7.18 -27.21
C SER A 172 -2.50 7.19 -26.59
N SER A 173 -2.45 7.28 -25.26
CA SER A 173 -1.21 7.25 -24.48
C SER A 173 -0.41 5.95 -24.68
N LEU A 174 -1.10 4.81 -24.81
CA LEU A 174 -0.51 3.51 -25.10
C LEU A 174 0.04 3.46 -26.54
N GLY A 175 -0.71 3.97 -27.52
CA GLY A 175 -0.30 4.04 -28.94
C GLY A 175 0.97 4.84 -29.15
N ASP A 176 1.07 6.00 -28.50
CA ASP A 176 2.26 6.85 -28.55
C ASP A 176 3.53 6.14 -28.02
N ARG A 177 3.37 5.16 -27.12
CA ARG A 177 4.47 4.52 -26.38
C ARG A 177 4.86 3.15 -26.90
N VAL A 178 3.88 2.39 -27.40
CA VAL A 178 4.05 1.03 -27.91
C VAL A 178 4.20 1.03 -29.45
N GLY A 179 3.90 2.15 -30.10
CA GLY A 179 3.91 2.30 -31.56
C GLY A 179 2.57 1.95 -32.21
N SER A 180 2.48 2.11 -33.54
CA SER A 180 1.24 2.05 -34.35
C SER A 180 0.51 0.69 -34.38
N CYS A 181 0.91 -0.28 -33.56
CA CYS A 181 0.34 -1.62 -33.50
C CYS A 181 -0.30 -1.87 -32.13
N VAL A 182 -1.09 -0.94 -31.59
CA VAL A 182 -1.93 -1.26 -30.42
C VAL A 182 -3.07 -2.14 -30.90
N PRO A 183 -3.14 -3.42 -30.48
CA PRO A 183 -4.20 -4.33 -30.91
C PRO A 183 -5.56 -3.85 -30.41
N ARG A 184 -6.61 -4.29 -31.09
CA ARG A 184 -8.00 -3.94 -30.76
C ARG A 184 -8.32 -4.37 -29.34
N ILE A 185 -8.79 -3.44 -28.50
CA ILE A 185 -9.36 -3.79 -27.19
C ILE A 185 -10.57 -4.69 -27.43
N ARG A 186 -10.55 -5.87 -26.82
CA ARG A 186 -11.61 -6.89 -26.93
C ARG A 186 -12.74 -6.61 -25.95
N ASP A 187 -12.38 -6.16 -24.75
CA ASP A 187 -13.31 -5.93 -23.65
C ASP A 187 -12.80 -4.83 -22.70
N VAL A 188 -13.72 -4.13 -22.05
CA VAL A 188 -13.45 -3.11 -21.03
C VAL A 188 -14.33 -3.42 -19.83
N SER A 189 -13.70 -3.96 -18.79
CA SER A 189 -14.40 -4.38 -17.59
C SER A 189 -14.71 -3.22 -16.64
N TRP A 190 -13.86 -2.19 -16.59
CA TRP A 190 -14.01 -1.04 -15.69
C TRP A 190 -13.12 0.13 -16.11
N THR A 191 -13.55 1.36 -15.80
CA THR A 191 -12.76 2.60 -15.89
C THR A 191 -12.95 3.45 -14.65
N SER A 192 -11.92 4.17 -14.22
CA SER A 192 -12.01 5.10 -13.08
C SER A 192 -11.00 6.24 -13.21
N THR A 193 -11.32 7.36 -12.57
CA THR A 193 -10.40 8.45 -12.30
C THR A 193 -10.19 8.56 -10.80
N PHE A 194 -8.95 8.77 -10.37
CA PHE A 194 -8.67 9.03 -8.96
C PHE A 194 -7.62 10.11 -8.79
N ARG A 195 -7.74 10.85 -7.68
CA ARG A 195 -6.79 11.89 -7.28
C ARG A 195 -5.82 11.29 -6.29
N VAL A 196 -4.55 11.30 -6.67
CA VAL A 196 -3.45 10.99 -5.77
C VAL A 196 -3.10 12.24 -5.00
N HIS A 197 -3.43 12.21 -3.71
CA HIS A 197 -2.85 13.14 -2.74
C HIS A 197 -1.66 12.45 -2.07
N ARG A 198 -0.58 13.19 -1.84
CA ARG A 198 0.55 12.76 -1.01
C ARG A 198 0.45 13.46 0.32
N ARG A 199 -0.34 12.89 1.25
CA ARG A 199 -0.70 13.53 2.53
C ARG A 199 -0.66 12.53 3.68
N LEU A 200 -0.25 13.02 4.83
CA LEU A 200 -0.11 12.26 6.08
C LEU A 200 -0.88 12.98 7.19
N ALA A 201 -1.59 12.23 8.02
CA ALA A 201 -2.25 12.79 9.19
C ALA A 201 -1.21 13.35 10.17
N SER A 202 -1.51 14.54 10.73
CA SER A 202 -0.63 15.23 11.67
C SER A 202 -0.49 14.51 13.01
N ALA A 203 -1.38 13.56 13.28
CA ALA A 203 -1.36 12.63 14.41
C ALA A 203 -2.14 11.38 14.00
N TYR A 204 -1.79 10.21 14.54
CA TYR A 204 -2.51 8.95 14.32
C TYR A 204 -3.50 8.65 15.45
N ARG A 205 -3.43 9.43 16.53
CA ARG A 205 -4.30 9.33 17.69
C ARG A 205 -4.68 10.72 18.21
N CYS A 206 -5.93 10.87 18.62
CA CYS A 206 -6.42 11.97 19.42
C CYS A 206 -7.35 11.40 20.50
N GLY A 207 -6.89 11.36 21.76
CA GLY A 207 -7.66 10.79 22.85
C GLY A 207 -7.98 9.30 22.64
N ARG A 208 -9.27 8.99 22.51
CA ARG A 208 -9.85 7.66 22.29
C ARG A 208 -10.11 7.34 20.82
N VAL A 209 -9.77 8.27 19.91
CA VAL A 209 -9.88 8.08 18.47
C VAL A 209 -8.51 7.81 17.87
N LEU A 210 -8.39 6.75 17.08
CA LEU A 210 -7.19 6.38 16.32
C LEU A 210 -7.49 6.31 14.82
N LEU A 211 -6.47 6.42 13.98
CA LEU A 211 -6.59 6.34 12.52
C LEU A 211 -5.70 5.24 11.95
N ALA A 212 -6.16 4.52 10.94
CA ALA A 212 -5.39 3.48 10.25
C ALA A 212 -5.64 3.50 8.73
N GLY A 213 -4.65 3.07 7.95
CA GLY A 213 -4.74 3.02 6.49
C GLY A 213 -4.97 4.40 5.86
N ASP A 214 -5.81 4.45 4.83
CA ASP A 214 -6.04 5.67 4.04
C ASP A 214 -6.63 6.85 4.83
N ALA A 215 -7.21 6.58 6.00
CA ALA A 215 -7.64 7.64 6.92
C ALA A 215 -6.43 8.39 7.52
N ALA A 216 -5.31 7.71 7.71
CA ALA A 216 -4.07 8.22 8.31
C ALA A 216 -3.03 8.67 7.27
N HIS A 217 -2.97 8.05 6.09
CA HIS A 217 -2.01 8.40 5.04
C HIS A 217 -2.58 8.12 3.65
N VAL A 218 -2.37 9.06 2.73
CA VAL A 218 -2.77 8.93 1.32
C VAL A 218 -1.51 9.11 0.49
N HIS A 219 -1.26 8.17 -0.41
CA HIS A 219 -0.09 8.21 -1.29
C HIS A 219 -0.42 7.69 -2.68
N SER A 220 0.53 7.88 -3.62
CA SER A 220 0.38 7.35 -4.98
C SER A 220 0.26 5.83 -4.96
N PRO A 221 -0.62 5.22 -5.79
CA PRO A 221 -0.67 3.77 -5.94
C PRO A 221 0.57 3.21 -6.63
N THR A 222 1.48 4.06 -7.14
CA THR A 222 2.76 3.63 -7.72
C THR A 222 3.49 2.68 -6.74
N GLY A 223 3.57 1.40 -7.11
CA GLY A 223 4.22 0.35 -6.31
C GLY A 223 3.29 -0.52 -5.44
N GLY A 224 1.97 -0.27 -5.42
CA GLY A 224 1.01 -1.18 -4.78
C GLY A 224 1.13 -1.27 -3.25
N GLN A 225 1.64 -0.21 -2.59
CA GLN A 225 2.00 -0.26 -1.17
C GLN A 225 0.88 0.17 -0.21
N GLY A 226 -0.22 0.75 -0.70
CA GLY A 226 -1.25 1.36 0.16
C GLY A 226 -1.93 0.36 1.09
N MET A 227 -2.57 -0.65 0.52
CA MET A 227 -3.21 -1.72 1.28
C MET A 227 -2.21 -2.47 2.19
N ASN A 228 -0.98 -2.73 1.72
CA ASN A 228 0.06 -3.38 2.53
C ASN A 228 0.42 -2.54 3.77
N THR A 229 0.57 -1.22 3.59
CA THR A 229 0.86 -0.29 4.67
C THR A 229 -0.32 -0.22 5.65
N GLY A 230 -1.55 -0.13 5.15
CA GLY A 230 -2.77 -0.13 5.97
C GLY A 230 -2.98 -1.43 6.77
N ILE A 231 -2.70 -2.60 6.18
CA ILE A 231 -2.70 -3.88 6.91
C ILE A 231 -1.63 -3.87 8.01
N GLY A 232 -0.44 -3.34 7.72
CA GLY A 232 0.61 -3.19 8.74
C GLY A 232 0.23 -2.23 9.87
N ASP A 233 -0.57 -1.20 9.59
CA ASP A 233 -1.11 -0.32 10.63
C ASP A 233 -2.11 -1.07 11.51
N ALA A 234 -3.03 -1.81 10.89
CA ALA A 234 -4.04 -2.59 11.60
C ALA A 234 -3.39 -3.65 12.50
N GLU A 235 -2.38 -4.37 11.99
CA GLU A 235 -1.63 -5.37 12.75
C GLU A 235 -0.89 -4.76 13.95
N ASN A 236 -0.20 -3.63 13.75
CA ASN A 236 0.51 -2.95 14.83
C ASN A 236 -0.45 -2.37 15.89
N LEU A 237 -1.61 -1.86 15.48
CA LEU A 237 -2.59 -1.27 16.37
C LEU A 237 -3.41 -2.32 17.14
N ALA A 238 -3.85 -3.39 16.48
CA ALA A 238 -4.85 -4.31 17.01
C ALA A 238 -4.44 -4.93 18.35
N PHE A 239 -3.21 -5.46 18.47
CA PHE A 239 -2.77 -6.07 19.72
C PHE A 239 -2.60 -5.04 20.85
N LYS A 240 -2.12 -3.83 20.53
CA LYS A 240 -1.93 -2.75 21.50
C LYS A 240 -3.28 -2.29 22.05
N LEU A 241 -4.25 -2.11 21.17
CA LEU A 241 -5.61 -1.72 21.55
C LEU A 241 -6.28 -2.84 22.36
N ALA A 242 -6.13 -4.11 21.97
CA ALA A 242 -6.68 -5.24 22.73
C ALA A 242 -6.06 -5.36 24.13
N LEU A 243 -4.77 -5.07 24.30
CA LEU A 243 -4.12 -5.02 25.62
C LEU A 243 -4.68 -3.88 26.48
N VAL A 244 -4.89 -2.70 25.91
CA VAL A 244 -5.45 -1.53 26.62
C VAL A 244 -6.92 -1.75 26.99
N VAL A 245 -7.75 -2.20 26.04
CA VAL A 245 -9.17 -2.51 26.27
C VAL A 245 -9.33 -3.62 27.32
N GLY A 246 -8.46 -4.62 27.29
CA GLY A 246 -8.46 -5.70 28.28
C GLY A 246 -7.82 -5.35 29.63
N GLY A 247 -7.41 -4.08 29.87
CA GLY A 247 -6.78 -3.66 31.12
C GLY A 247 -5.41 -4.27 31.40
N ARG A 248 -4.76 -4.86 30.39
CA ARG A 248 -3.43 -5.49 30.48
C ARG A 248 -2.28 -4.53 30.15
N ALA A 249 -2.60 -3.34 29.65
CA ALA A 249 -1.65 -2.28 29.39
C ALA A 249 -2.29 -0.90 29.60
N GLU A 250 -1.48 0.07 30.00
CA GLU A 250 -1.90 1.46 30.10
C GLU A 250 -2.17 2.08 28.71
N PRO A 251 -3.09 3.05 28.59
CA PRO A 251 -3.33 3.78 27.33
C PRO A 251 -2.10 4.44 26.73
N ALA A 252 -1.04 4.65 27.52
CA ALA A 252 0.25 5.15 27.05
C ALA A 252 0.91 4.21 26.03
N LEU A 253 0.62 2.90 26.05
CA LEU A 253 1.11 1.94 25.06
C LEU A 253 0.73 2.37 23.63
N LEU A 254 -0.45 2.95 23.44
CA LEU A 254 -0.92 3.39 22.12
C LEU A 254 -0.12 4.56 21.55
N HIS A 255 0.70 5.28 22.33
CA HIS A 255 1.64 6.27 21.77
C HIS A 255 2.69 5.60 20.88
N SER A 256 3.03 4.33 21.14
CA SER A 256 3.96 3.59 20.30
C SER A 256 3.42 3.35 18.88
N TYR A 257 2.10 3.29 18.69
CA TYR A 257 1.51 3.09 17.37
C TYR A 257 1.89 4.22 16.40
N GLU A 258 1.69 5.48 16.81
CA GLU A 258 2.08 6.61 15.97
C GLU A 258 3.60 6.66 15.77
N ALA A 259 4.37 6.51 16.85
CA ALA A 259 5.83 6.60 16.81
C ALA A 259 6.47 5.54 15.91
N GLU A 260 5.83 4.38 15.75
CA GLU A 260 6.31 3.29 14.91
C GLU A 260 5.81 3.37 13.47
N ARG A 261 4.53 3.72 13.26
CA ARG A 261 3.86 3.60 11.94
C ARG A 261 3.96 4.87 11.10
N ARG A 262 3.89 6.04 11.73
CA ARG A 262 3.92 7.32 10.99
C ARG A 262 5.24 7.54 10.21
N PRO A 263 6.44 7.24 10.74
CA PRO A 263 7.68 7.38 9.97
C PRO A 263 7.75 6.45 8.74
N ILE A 264 7.11 5.28 8.81
CA ILE A 264 7.04 4.35 7.69
C ILE A 264 6.18 4.93 6.58
N ALA A 265 4.99 5.43 6.92
CA ALA A 265 4.11 6.09 5.96
C ALA A 265 4.77 7.33 5.34
N GLU A 266 5.51 8.12 6.13
CA GLU A 266 6.27 9.27 5.64
C GLU A 266 7.37 8.86 4.63
N ALA A 267 8.11 7.79 4.92
CA ALA A 267 9.12 7.27 4.00
C ALA A 267 8.50 6.80 2.67
N VAL A 268 7.32 6.17 2.71
CA VAL A 268 6.59 5.76 1.50
C VAL A 268 6.13 6.99 0.69
N VAL A 269 5.56 8.00 1.36
CA VAL A 269 5.07 9.23 0.72
C VAL A 269 6.20 10.03 0.05
N THR A 270 7.38 10.09 0.67
CA THR A 270 8.54 10.86 0.18
C THR A 270 9.31 10.15 -0.94
N SER A 271 9.32 8.82 -0.95
CA SER A 271 10.15 8.02 -1.89
C SER A 271 9.68 8.08 -3.36
N VAL A 272 8.43 8.46 -3.64
CA VAL A 272 7.82 8.34 -4.99
C VAL A 272 8.01 9.61 -5.84
N GLY A 273 8.23 10.79 -5.25
CA GLY A 273 8.12 12.08 -5.97
C GLY A 273 9.27 12.49 -6.90
N GLY A 274 10.43 11.79 -6.86
CA GLY A 274 11.65 12.21 -7.57
C GLY A 274 12.06 11.34 -8.76
N VAL A 275 11.67 10.07 -8.76
CA VAL A 275 12.16 9.07 -9.74
C VAL A 275 11.58 9.33 -11.12
N ASP A 276 10.28 9.61 -11.22
CA ASP A 276 9.61 9.83 -12.51
C ASP A 276 10.15 11.07 -13.23
N LYS A 277 10.44 12.15 -12.49
CA LYS A 277 11.05 13.37 -13.03
C LYS A 277 12.47 13.11 -13.55
N LEU A 278 13.25 12.29 -12.85
CA LEU A 278 14.60 11.90 -13.28
C LEU A 278 14.54 11.04 -14.55
N LEU A 279 13.63 10.07 -14.60
CA LEU A 279 13.45 9.18 -15.75
C LEU A 279 12.90 9.91 -16.98
N ALA A 280 12.03 10.90 -16.80
CA ALA A 280 11.44 11.69 -17.89
C ALA A 280 12.29 12.89 -18.34
N SER A 281 13.36 13.24 -17.60
CA SER A 281 14.17 14.43 -17.90
C SER A 281 14.85 14.37 -19.27
N ARG A 282 14.78 15.49 -20.01
CA ARG A 282 15.46 15.71 -21.30
C ARG A 282 16.82 16.41 -21.17
N ASN A 283 17.24 16.77 -19.95
CA ASN A 283 18.54 17.41 -19.77
C ASN A 283 19.65 16.43 -20.19
N PRO A 284 20.55 16.78 -21.14
CA PRO A 284 21.58 15.88 -21.65
C PRO A 284 22.49 15.31 -20.56
N LEU A 285 22.82 16.10 -19.53
CA LEU A 285 23.64 15.64 -18.40
C LEU A 285 22.89 14.60 -17.56
N VAL A 286 21.61 14.85 -17.30
CA VAL A 286 20.75 13.91 -16.55
C VAL A 286 20.54 12.62 -17.36
N ALA A 287 20.33 12.74 -18.67
CA ALA A 287 20.23 11.60 -19.57
C ALA A 287 21.54 10.80 -19.57
N PHE A 288 22.70 11.45 -19.63
CA PHE A 288 24.00 10.78 -19.56
C PHE A 288 24.18 9.97 -18.26
N VAL A 289 23.93 10.60 -17.10
CA VAL A 289 24.01 9.93 -15.79
C VAL A 289 23.01 8.78 -15.70
N ARG A 290 21.78 8.99 -16.18
CA ARG A 290 20.72 7.97 -16.17
C ARG A 290 21.11 6.75 -17.01
N GLU A 291 21.58 6.97 -18.24
CA GLU A 291 21.93 5.91 -19.19
C GLU A 291 23.22 5.17 -18.80
N HIS A 292 24.25 5.87 -18.32
CA HIS A 292 25.58 5.28 -18.10
C HIS A 292 25.87 4.88 -16.66
N LEU A 293 25.15 5.44 -15.68
CA LEU A 293 25.37 5.13 -14.26
C LEU A 293 24.15 4.47 -13.63
N LEU A 294 22.96 5.06 -13.78
CA LEU A 294 21.76 4.60 -13.08
C LEU A 294 21.26 3.25 -13.63
N TYR A 295 21.03 3.12 -14.93
CA TYR A 295 20.52 1.86 -15.48
C TYR A 295 21.49 0.68 -15.27
N PRO A 296 22.81 0.81 -15.54
CA PRO A 296 23.76 -0.27 -15.28
C PRO A 296 23.84 -0.65 -13.81
N ALA A 297 23.75 0.32 -12.89
CA ALA A 297 23.72 0.05 -11.46
C ALA A 297 22.44 -0.70 -11.05
N VAL A 298 21.26 -0.23 -11.48
CA VAL A 298 19.97 -0.86 -11.14
C VAL A 298 19.86 -2.28 -11.71
N ASN A 299 20.47 -2.56 -12.86
CA ASN A 299 20.49 -3.91 -13.43
C ASN A 299 21.41 -4.89 -12.66
N ARG A 300 22.17 -4.44 -11.65
CA ARG A 300 22.95 -5.35 -10.79
C ARG A 300 22.01 -6.12 -9.84
N PRO A 301 22.15 -7.46 -9.72
CA PRO A 301 21.28 -8.28 -8.85
C PRO A 301 21.21 -7.79 -7.40
N MET A 302 22.33 -7.35 -6.84
CA MET A 302 22.39 -6.82 -5.47
C MET A 302 21.50 -5.58 -5.28
N ILE A 303 21.46 -4.69 -6.26
CA ILE A 303 20.65 -3.47 -6.20
C ILE A 303 19.17 -3.81 -6.42
N GLN A 304 18.86 -4.68 -7.40
CA GLN A 304 17.48 -5.17 -7.58
C GLN A 304 16.95 -5.84 -6.31
N GLN A 305 17.77 -6.65 -5.63
CA GLN A 305 17.42 -7.27 -4.36
C GLN A 305 17.08 -6.24 -3.29
N GLN A 306 17.85 -5.15 -3.18
CA GLN A 306 17.55 -4.06 -2.24
C GLN A 306 16.26 -3.32 -2.60
N ILE A 307 16.00 -3.07 -3.89
CA ILE A 307 14.74 -2.46 -4.36
C ILE A 307 13.55 -3.32 -3.94
N TRP A 308 13.60 -4.63 -4.19
CA TRP A 308 12.51 -5.54 -3.80
C TRP A 308 12.35 -5.70 -2.29
N ARG A 309 13.46 -5.73 -1.53
CA ARG A 309 13.40 -5.69 -0.05
C ARG A 309 12.66 -4.45 0.43
N LYS A 310 12.97 -3.29 -0.15
CA LYS A 310 12.27 -2.04 0.17
C LYS A 310 10.79 -2.10 -0.21
N ALA A 311 10.48 -2.51 -1.44
CA ALA A 311 9.12 -2.60 -1.94
C ALA A 311 8.24 -3.58 -1.12
N SER A 312 8.79 -4.72 -0.70
CA SER A 312 8.09 -5.76 0.07
C SER A 312 7.70 -5.35 1.49
N GLN A 313 8.29 -4.27 2.02
CA GLN A 313 8.11 -3.83 3.40
C GLN A 313 8.51 -4.86 4.49
N LEU A 314 9.09 -6.01 4.11
CA LEU A 314 9.53 -7.05 5.07
C LEU A 314 10.74 -6.64 5.93
N HIS A 315 11.45 -5.60 5.49
CA HIS A 315 12.59 -5.02 6.20
C HIS A 315 12.19 -3.96 7.23
N ILE A 316 10.88 -3.65 7.36
CA ILE A 316 10.39 -2.73 8.38
C ILE A 316 10.86 -3.21 9.75
N SER A 317 11.42 -2.28 10.52
CA SER A 317 11.95 -2.52 11.84
C SER A 317 11.59 -1.34 12.74
N TYR A 318 11.15 -1.66 13.96
CA TYR A 318 10.83 -0.72 15.02
C TYR A 318 11.99 -0.57 16.01
N ARG A 319 13.24 -0.87 15.60
CA ARG A 319 14.46 -0.75 16.44
C ARG A 319 14.64 0.63 17.11
N HIS A 320 14.08 1.67 16.52
CA HIS A 320 14.12 3.05 17.03
C HIS A 320 12.78 3.49 17.63
N GLY A 321 11.82 2.57 17.71
CA GLY A 321 10.52 2.80 18.32
C GLY A 321 10.59 2.71 19.84
N PRO A 322 9.57 3.24 20.54
CA PRO A 322 9.56 3.32 22.00
C PRO A 322 9.48 1.96 22.70
N LEU A 323 9.11 0.89 21.98
CA LEU A 323 9.08 -0.47 22.51
C LEU A 323 10.38 -1.25 22.31
N ALA A 324 11.35 -0.71 21.56
CA ALA A 324 12.65 -1.34 21.37
C ALA A 324 13.66 -0.82 22.41
N PRO A 325 14.12 -1.65 23.37
CA PRO A 325 15.15 -1.25 24.31
C PRO A 325 16.45 -0.88 23.58
N THR A 326 17.09 0.20 24.02
CA THR A 326 18.39 0.67 23.50
C THR A 326 19.53 -0.33 23.73
N THR A 327 19.39 -1.23 24.71
CA THR A 327 20.35 -2.28 25.06
C THR A 327 19.75 -3.68 24.89
N GLY A 328 19.32 -4.03 23.67
CA GLY A 328 18.85 -5.38 23.35
C GLY A 328 19.99 -6.36 23.02
N ARG A 329 19.97 -7.56 23.64
CA ARG A 329 20.84 -8.68 23.23
C ARG A 329 20.51 -9.06 21.78
N ARG A 330 21.55 -9.29 20.97
CA ARG A 330 21.36 -9.87 19.63
C ARG A 330 21.08 -11.36 19.76
N VAL A 331 20.01 -11.83 19.12
CA VAL A 331 19.69 -13.26 18.97
C VAL A 331 19.66 -13.56 17.49
N ASP A 332 20.58 -14.42 17.03
CA ASP A 332 20.77 -14.76 15.61
C ASP A 332 20.85 -13.55 14.68
N GLY A 333 21.61 -12.52 15.10
CA GLY A 333 21.79 -11.28 14.35
C GLY A 333 20.62 -10.30 14.39
N ARG A 334 19.50 -10.66 15.03
CA ARG A 334 18.31 -9.81 15.19
C ARG A 334 18.37 -9.00 16.48
N ARG A 335 17.68 -7.86 16.50
CA ARG A 335 17.55 -6.96 17.65
C ARG A 335 16.08 -6.70 17.96
N SER A 336 15.80 -6.24 19.18
CA SER A 336 14.46 -5.76 19.53
C SER A 336 13.94 -4.74 18.51
N GLY A 337 12.67 -4.88 18.14
CA GLY A 337 12.04 -4.10 17.08
C GLY A 337 12.17 -4.70 15.68
N ASP A 338 13.03 -5.70 15.46
CA ASP A 338 13.04 -6.41 14.17
C ASP A 338 11.84 -7.34 14.03
N ARG A 339 11.29 -7.38 12.81
CA ARG A 339 10.40 -8.46 12.41
C ARG A 339 11.14 -9.80 12.49
N VAL A 340 10.50 -10.77 13.13
CA VAL A 340 10.99 -12.15 13.18
C VAL A 340 10.39 -12.91 11.99
N PRO A 341 11.21 -13.48 11.08
CA PRO A 341 10.70 -14.28 9.97
C PRO A 341 10.19 -15.64 10.47
N ASP A 342 9.50 -16.36 9.59
CA ASP A 342 9.06 -17.72 9.87
C ASP A 342 10.26 -18.67 9.94
N PHE A 343 10.43 -19.41 11.01
CA PHE A 343 11.49 -20.41 11.14
C PHE A 343 10.98 -21.69 11.83
N PRO A 344 11.59 -22.86 11.55
CA PRO A 344 11.26 -24.10 12.23
C PRO A 344 11.60 -24.01 13.72
N CYS A 345 10.68 -24.44 14.58
CA CYS A 345 10.89 -24.52 16.01
C CYS A 345 10.28 -25.80 16.57
N GLN A 346 10.66 -26.15 17.80
CA GLN A 346 10.10 -27.29 18.53
C GLN A 346 9.23 -26.80 19.66
N ARG A 347 8.07 -27.44 19.83
CA ARG A 347 7.20 -27.17 20.97
C ARG A 347 7.86 -27.67 22.25
N PRO A 348 7.85 -26.89 23.35
CA PRO A 348 8.44 -27.31 24.61
C PRO A 348 7.75 -28.55 25.20
N ASP A 349 6.44 -28.69 24.96
CA ASP A 349 5.60 -29.64 25.69
C ASP A 349 5.67 -31.08 25.12
N ASP A 350 5.71 -31.23 23.80
CA ASP A 350 5.69 -32.54 23.12
C ASP A 350 6.91 -32.78 22.21
N GLY A 351 7.82 -31.80 22.09
CA GLY A 351 8.97 -31.86 21.19
C GLY A 351 8.59 -31.86 19.70
N GLY A 352 7.32 -31.60 19.36
CA GLY A 352 6.81 -31.63 18.01
C GLY A 352 7.40 -30.51 17.15
N ASP A 353 7.84 -30.86 15.94
CA ASP A 353 8.30 -29.89 14.96
C ASP A 353 7.13 -29.01 14.49
N THR A 354 7.34 -27.70 14.52
CA THR A 354 6.38 -26.68 14.08
C THR A 354 7.12 -25.51 13.45
N ARG A 355 6.38 -24.45 13.11
CA ARG A 355 6.93 -23.19 12.61
C ARG A 355 6.45 -22.03 13.46
N LEU A 356 7.31 -21.04 13.68
CA LEU A 356 6.99 -19.89 14.55
C LEU A 356 5.65 -19.23 14.17
N HIS A 357 5.42 -18.96 12.89
CA HIS A 357 4.17 -18.30 12.48
C HIS A 357 2.92 -19.16 12.71
N ALA A 358 3.04 -20.49 12.68
CA ALA A 358 1.92 -21.38 12.97
C ALA A 358 1.53 -21.32 14.45
N GLU A 359 2.51 -21.21 15.35
CA GLU A 359 2.27 -21.06 16.80
C GLU A 359 1.75 -19.65 17.15
N LEU A 360 2.23 -18.61 16.46
CA LEU A 360 1.76 -17.22 16.67
C LEU A 360 0.37 -16.97 16.09
N GLY A 361 -0.01 -17.67 15.02
CA GLY A 361 -1.32 -17.53 14.36
C GLY A 361 -2.47 -18.22 15.11
N GLY A 362 -2.31 -18.45 16.42
CA GLY A 362 -2.97 -19.44 17.25
C GLY A 362 -4.44 -19.74 16.95
N ARG A 363 -4.76 -21.03 17.16
CA ARG A 363 -6.10 -21.58 17.42
C ARG A 363 -6.93 -20.55 18.20
N GLY A 364 -8.12 -20.23 17.69
CA GLY A 364 -9.04 -19.29 18.33
C GLY A 364 -9.34 -19.68 19.78
N PRO A 365 -9.83 -18.75 20.60
CA PRO A 365 -10.20 -19.05 21.98
C PRO A 365 -11.23 -20.19 21.98
N SER A 366 -10.92 -21.26 22.72
CA SER A 366 -11.88 -22.29 23.13
C SER A 366 -12.87 -21.73 24.13
#